data_AF-A0A966WEC4-F1
#
_entry.id   AF-A0A966WEC4-F1
#
_cell.length_a   1.000
_cell.length_b   1.000
_cell.length_c   1.000
_cell.angle_alpha   90.00
_cell.angle_beta   90.00
_cell.angle_gamma   90.00
#
_symmetry.space_group_name_H-M   'P 1'
#
loop_
_entity.id
_entity.type
_entity.pdbx_description
1 polymer ?
#
loop_
_entity_poly.entity_id
_entity_poly.type
_entity_poly.pdbx_seq_one_letter_code
_entity_poly.pdbx_strand_id
1 'polypeptide(L)'
;MQIIAAATNPLKKRKADWSKTHKFQSLSDIQIAILISVADGIPTSKIAEERGVSEQAIEKTIARICKNLDIPLHKDKNQRVQIVRAFFYGAGKEI
;
A
#
# COMPACT_ATOMS: atom_id res chain seq x y z
N MET A 1 42.02 21.53 10.76
CA MET A 1 41.79 20.25 10.07
C MET A 1 41.47 19.17 11.10
N GLN A 2 40.18 18.90 11.39
CA GLN A 2 39.70 17.58 11.81
C GLN A 2 38.17 17.59 11.62
N ILE A 3 37.72 16.78 10.66
CA ILE A 3 36.33 16.52 10.31
C ILE A 3 36.08 15.13 10.90
N ILE A 4 35.42 15.00 12.06
CA ILE A 4 35.13 13.66 12.60
C ILE A 4 33.71 13.59 13.16
N ALA A 5 32.87 12.98 12.33
CA ALA A 5 31.79 12.06 12.66
C ALA A 5 30.64 12.55 13.56
N ALA A 6 29.59 13.02 12.88
CA ALA A 6 28.21 12.79 13.31
C ALA A 6 27.98 11.27 13.51
N ALA A 7 28.17 10.78 14.74
CA ALA A 7 27.93 9.39 15.10
C ALA A 7 27.09 9.24 16.39
N THR A 8 26.38 10.29 16.80
CA THR A 8 25.36 10.18 17.85
C THR A 8 24.08 9.58 17.26
N ASN A 9 24.05 8.25 17.25
CA ASN A 9 22.88 7.39 17.06
C ASN A 9 22.19 7.40 15.67
N PRO A 10 22.85 6.86 14.61
CA PRO A 10 22.18 6.54 13.34
C PRO A 10 21.17 5.38 13.45
N LEU A 11 21.10 4.72 14.62
CA LEU A 11 20.25 3.56 14.87
C LEU A 11 19.12 3.90 15.86
N LYS A 12 18.37 4.98 15.61
CA LYS A 12 16.97 4.97 16.04
C LYS A 12 16.30 3.89 15.21
N LYS A 13 16.41 2.62 15.62
CA LYS A 13 15.63 1.51 15.08
C LYS A 13 14.21 2.00 15.11
N ARG A 14 13.71 2.43 13.95
CA ARG A 14 12.31 2.71 13.73
C ARG A 14 11.67 1.33 13.84
N LYS A 15 11.38 0.91 15.08
CA LYS A 15 10.45 -0.18 15.35
C LYS A 15 9.08 0.35 14.97
N ALA A 16 8.88 0.56 13.67
CA ALA A 16 7.56 0.51 13.10
C ALA A 16 7.23 -0.99 13.07
N ASP A 17 6.84 -1.49 14.23
CA ASP A 17 6.39 -2.84 14.48
C ASP A 17 5.06 -3.00 13.73
N TRP A 18 5.11 -3.15 12.41
CA TRP A 18 3.92 -3.31 11.56
C TRP A 18 3.20 -4.62 11.84
N SER A 19 3.79 -5.52 12.63
CA SER A 19 3.14 -6.65 13.29
C SER A 19 1.95 -6.25 14.17
N LYS A 20 1.81 -4.96 14.54
CA LYS A 20 0.66 -4.43 15.29
C LYS A 20 -0.31 -3.55 14.50
N THR A 21 -0.18 -3.44 13.18
CA THR A 21 -1.17 -2.68 12.39
C THR A 21 -2.40 -3.55 12.10
N HIS A 22 -3.37 -3.50 13.01
CA HIS A 22 -4.70 -4.12 12.93
C HIS A 22 -5.46 -3.84 11.60
N LYS A 23 -5.00 -2.87 10.79
CA LYS A 23 -5.66 -2.44 9.56
C LYS A 23 -5.55 -3.45 8.41
N PHE A 24 -4.44 -4.19 8.32
CA PHE A 24 -4.28 -5.24 7.29
C PHE A 24 -4.98 -6.54 7.68
N GLN A 25 -5.15 -6.81 8.99
CA GLN A 25 -5.92 -7.94 9.51
C GLN A 25 -7.42 -7.84 9.17
N SER A 26 -7.94 -6.64 8.92
CA SER A 26 -9.33 -6.43 8.50
C SER A 26 -9.56 -6.63 7.00
N LEU A 27 -8.53 -6.95 6.21
CA LEU A 27 -8.66 -7.22 4.78
C LEU A 27 -8.81 -8.73 4.56
N SER A 28 -9.77 -9.12 3.72
CA SER A 28 -9.90 -10.50 3.25
C SER A 28 -8.71 -10.87 2.34
N ASP A 29 -8.36 -12.16 2.28
CA ASP A 29 -7.30 -12.71 1.43
C ASP A 29 -7.40 -12.23 -0.03
N ILE A 30 -8.63 -12.14 -0.55
CA ILE A 30 -8.94 -11.64 -1.90
C ILE A 30 -8.50 -10.18 -2.06
N GLN A 31 -8.75 -9.35 -1.04
CA GLN A 31 -8.40 -7.94 -1.01
C GLN A 31 -6.89 -7.74 -0.88
N ILE A 32 -6.23 -8.55 -0.05
CA ILE A 32 -4.76 -8.55 0.09
C ILE A 32 -4.11 -8.93 -1.24
N ALA A 33 -4.58 -9.99 -1.89
CA ALA A 33 -4.02 -10.40 -3.17
C ALA A 33 -4.23 -9.35 -4.26
N ILE A 34 -5.38 -8.64 -4.29
CA ILE A 34 -5.58 -7.50 -5.21
C ILE A 34 -4.62 -6.36 -4.89
N LEU A 35 -4.44 -6.04 -3.60
CA LEU A 35 -3.50 -5.01 -3.17
C LEU A 35 -2.07 -5.32 -3.64
N ILE A 36 -1.63 -6.58 -3.49
CA ILE A 36 -0.32 -7.05 -3.96
C ILE A 36 -0.20 -6.91 -5.48
N SER A 37 -1.15 -7.42 -6.26
CA SER A 37 -1.12 -7.30 -7.73
C SER A 37 -1.10 -5.84 -8.20
N VAL A 38 -1.82 -4.96 -7.49
CA VAL A 38 -1.83 -3.52 -7.79
C VAL A 38 -0.49 -2.88 -7.43
N ALA A 39 0.13 -3.26 -6.31
CA ALA A 39 1.45 -2.78 -5.89
C ALA A 39 2.58 -3.26 -6.81
N ASP A 40 2.45 -4.44 -7.42
CA ASP A 40 3.35 -4.98 -8.43
C ASP A 40 3.22 -4.27 -9.80
N GLY A 41 2.22 -3.39 -9.94
CA GLY A 41 2.00 -2.61 -11.16
C GLY A 41 1.11 -3.29 -12.19
N ILE A 42 0.48 -4.43 -11.86
CA ILE A 42 -0.41 -5.15 -12.78
C ILE A 42 -1.68 -4.33 -13.05
N PRO A 43 -2.06 -4.06 -14.31
CA PRO A 43 -3.22 -3.22 -14.62
C PRO A 43 -4.55 -3.87 -14.18
N THR A 44 -5.58 -3.06 -13.92
CA THR A 44 -6.88 -3.54 -13.44
C THR A 44 -7.53 -4.50 -14.41
N SER A 45 -7.35 -4.28 -15.72
CA SER A 45 -7.83 -5.16 -16.78
C SER A 45 -7.23 -6.56 -16.66
N LYS A 46 -5.91 -6.66 -16.45
CA LYS A 46 -5.24 -7.96 -16.26
C LYS A 46 -5.67 -8.66 -14.97
N ILE A 47 -5.80 -7.93 -13.87
CA ILE A 47 -6.28 -8.50 -12.59
C ILE A 47 -7.73 -9.00 -12.73
N ALA A 48 -8.55 -8.26 -13.47
CA ALA A 48 -9.94 -8.60 -13.75
C ALA A 48 -10.04 -9.87 -14.63
N GLU A 49 -9.25 -9.93 -15.71
CA GLU A 49 -9.14 -11.10 -16.59
C GLU A 49 -8.68 -12.35 -15.83
N GLU A 50 -7.59 -12.26 -15.05
CA GLU A 50 -7.03 -13.39 -14.29
C GLU A 50 -8.03 -13.96 -13.27
N ARG A 51 -8.93 -13.12 -12.74
CA ARG A 51 -9.93 -13.54 -11.75
C ARG A 51 -11.32 -13.77 -12.33
N GLY A 52 -11.53 -13.57 -13.63
CA GLY A 52 -12.83 -13.70 -14.27
C GLY A 52 -13.88 -12.72 -13.73
N VAL A 53 -13.47 -11.52 -13.31
CA VAL A 53 -14.37 -10.46 -12.80
C VAL A 53 -14.32 -9.23 -13.69
N SER A 54 -15.30 -8.33 -13.56
CA SER A 54 -15.28 -7.05 -14.29
C SER A 54 -14.27 -6.07 -13.69
N GLU A 55 -13.69 -5.20 -14.54
CA GLU A 55 -12.77 -4.14 -14.10
C GLU A 55 -13.37 -3.23 -13.02
N GLN A 56 -14.65 -2.88 -13.17
CA GLN A 56 -15.40 -2.10 -12.18
C GLN A 56 -15.46 -2.79 -10.80
N ALA A 57 -15.48 -4.12 -10.75
CA ALA A 57 -15.48 -4.87 -9.49
C ALA A 57 -14.12 -4.75 -8.80
N ILE A 58 -13.03 -4.76 -9.57
CA ILE A 58 -11.67 -4.52 -9.05
C ILE A 58 -11.54 -3.10 -8.52
N GLU A 59 -12.03 -2.08 -9.25
CA GLU A 59 -12.00 -0.69 -8.78
C GLU A 59 -12.80 -0.50 -7.47
N LYS A 60 -14.01 -1.06 -7.38
CA LYS A 60 -14.79 -1.05 -6.13
C LYS A 60 -14.04 -1.73 -4.98
N THR A 61 -13.32 -2.80 -5.27
CA THR A 61 -12.53 -3.52 -4.26
C THR A 61 -11.34 -2.68 -3.80
N ILE A 62 -10.64 -2.01 -4.71
CA ILE A 62 -9.57 -1.05 -4.40
C ILE A 62 -10.10 0.09 -3.52
N ALA A 63 -11.26 0.67 -3.86
CA ALA A 63 -11.88 1.72 -3.05
C ALA A 63 -12.21 1.23 -1.62
N ARG A 64 -12.69 -0.01 -1.46
CA ARG A 64 -12.93 -0.63 -0.14
C ARG A 64 -11.64 -0.83 0.64
N ILE A 65 -10.56 -1.25 -0.02
CA ILE A 65 -9.25 -1.41 0.64
C ILE A 65 -8.75 -0.05 1.14
N CYS A 66 -8.83 1.01 0.32
CA CYS A 66 -8.49 2.37 0.77
C CYS A 66 -9.30 2.80 1.99
N LYS A 67 -10.62 2.54 2.00
CA LYS A 67 -11.48 2.84 3.14
C LYS A 67 -11.05 2.07 4.40
N ASN A 68 -10.74 0.78 4.26
CA ASN A 68 -10.32 -0.06 5.38
C ASN A 68 -8.94 0.32 5.92
N LEU A 69 -8.04 0.81 5.07
CA LEU A 69 -6.72 1.29 5.45
C LEU A 69 -6.73 2.74 5.95
N ASP A 70 -7.89 3.40 5.95
CA ASP A 70 -8.07 4.82 6.31
C ASP A 70 -7.21 5.75 5.42
N ILE A 71 -7.10 5.42 4.14
CA ILE A 71 -6.38 6.22 3.14
C ILE A 71 -7.35 7.27 2.60
N PRO A 72 -7.03 8.57 2.69
CA PRO A 72 -7.91 9.62 2.19
C PRO A 72 -8.11 9.46 0.68
N LEU A 73 -9.34 9.14 0.28
CA LEU A 73 -9.73 8.98 -1.11
C LEU A 73 -9.95 10.37 -1.71
N HIS A 74 -8.94 10.91 -2.38
CA HIS A 74 -9.14 12.09 -3.21
C HIS A 74 -9.83 11.67 -4.52
N LYS A 75 -11.07 12.12 -4.74
CA LYS A 75 -11.82 11.87 -6.01
C LYS A 75 -11.08 12.40 -7.24
N ASP A 76 -10.24 13.41 -7.05
CA ASP A 76 -9.43 14.05 -8.10
C ASP A 76 -8.20 13.22 -8.52
N LYS A 77 -7.83 12.19 -7.75
CA LYS A 77 -6.60 11.41 -7.98
C LYS A 77 -6.91 9.96 -8.27
N ASN A 78 -6.18 9.38 -9.21
CA ASN A 78 -6.24 7.96 -9.55
C ASN A 78 -6.12 7.07 -8.30
N GLN A 79 -7.19 6.36 -7.95
CA GLN A 79 -7.28 5.54 -6.73
C GLN A 79 -6.19 4.47 -6.67
N ARG A 80 -5.79 3.92 -7.83
CA ARG A 80 -4.65 3.01 -7.96
C ARG A 80 -3.33 3.63 -7.49
N VAL A 81 -3.04 4.86 -7.89
CA VAL A 81 -1.79 5.52 -7.48
C VAL A 81 -1.81 5.81 -5.98
N GLN A 82 -2.98 6.15 -5.43
CA GLN A 82 -3.13 6.41 -3.99
C GLN A 82 -2.92 5.15 -3.15
N ILE A 83 -3.53 4.02 -3.53
CA ILE A 83 -3.37 2.76 -2.80
C ILE A 83 -1.94 2.22 -2.90
N VAL A 84 -1.30 2.35 -4.06
CA VAL A 84 0.10 1.97 -4.26
C VAL A 84 1.01 2.82 -3.39
N ARG A 85 0.88 4.16 -3.44
CA ARG A 85 1.67 5.06 -2.59
C ARG A 85 1.45 4.78 -1.11
N ALA A 86 0.22 4.54 -0.69
CA ALA A 86 -0.09 4.20 0.69
C ALA A 86 0.48 2.84 1.09
N PHE A 87 0.48 1.86 0.18
CA PHE A 87 1.14 0.57 0.38
C PHE A 87 2.65 0.74 0.56
N PHE A 88 3.34 1.46 -0.34
CA PHE A 88 4.78 1.70 -0.24
C PHE A 88 5.16 2.57 0.96
N TYR A 89 4.39 3.62 1.24
CA TYR A 89 4.56 4.47 2.43
C TYR A 89 4.35 3.67 3.73
N GLY A 90 3.30 2.84 3.77
CA GLY A 90 3.02 1.94 4.89
C GLY A 90 4.04 0.81 5.03
N ALA A 91 4.60 0.33 3.92
CA ALA A 91 5.68 -0.65 3.85
C ALA A 91 7.08 -0.03 4.00
N GLY A 92 7.16 1.27 4.32
CA GLY A 92 8.40 2.01 4.62
C GLY A 92 9.45 1.94 3.51
N LYS A 93 9.02 1.69 2.28
CA LYS A 93 9.86 1.65 1.09
C LYS A 93 9.63 2.96 0.36
N GLU A 94 10.64 3.84 0.40
CA GLU A 94 10.62 5.09 -0.37
C GLU A 94 10.56 4.75 -1.88
N ILE A 95 9.66 5.43 -2.59
CA ILE A 95 9.46 5.31 -4.04
C ILE A 95 10.34 6.29 -4.81
#